data_AF-X1H3K4-F1
#
_entry.id   AF-X1H3K4-F1
#
_cell.length_a   1.000
_cell.length_b   1.000
_cell.length_c   1.000
_cell.angle_alpha   90.00
_cell.angle_beta   90.00
_cell.angle_gamma   90.00
#
_symmetry.space_group_name_H-M   'P 1'
#
loop_
_entity.id
_entity.type
_entity.pdbx_description
1 polymer ?
#
loop_
_entity_poly.entity_id
_entity_poly.type
_entity_poly.pdbx_seq_one_letter_code
_entity_poly.pdbx_strand_id
1 'polypeptide(L)' 'MVQQIVGKVKPVDIEEEMKKSYLDYSMSVIVGRALPDVRDGLKPVHRRILYAMYDMG' A
#
# COMPACT_ATOMS: atom_id res chain seq x y z
N MET A 1 1.81 41.70 -7.00
CA MET A 1 0.80 40.82 -6.39
C MET A 1 0.61 39.61 -7.30
N VAL A 2 1.27 38.50 -7.02
CA VAL A 2 1.05 37.24 -7.76
C VAL A 2 0.24 36.33 -6.86
N GLN A 3 -1.05 36.22 -7.15
CA GLN A 3 -1.94 35.29 -6.47
C GLN A 3 -1.77 33.94 -7.14
N GLN A 4 -0.88 33.12 -6.59
CA GLN A 4 -0.65 31.75 -7.03
C GLN A 4 -1.91 30.90 -6.73
N ILE A 5 -2.46 30.29 -7.77
CA ILE A 5 -3.56 29.34 -7.70
C ILE A 5 -2.98 28.00 -7.22
N VAL A 6 -2.58 27.94 -5.95
CA VAL A 6 -2.30 26.65 -5.30
C VAL A 6 -3.64 26.17 -4.78
N GLY A 7 -4.17 25.08 -5.35
CA GLY A 7 -5.41 24.46 -4.89
C GLY A 7 -5.41 24.29 -3.36
N LYS A 8 -6.59 24.38 -2.73
CA LYS A 8 -6.78 24.43 -1.26
C LYS A 8 -5.81 23.50 -0.51
N VAL A 9 -4.70 24.05 -0.02
CA VAL A 9 -3.73 23.33 0.82
C VAL A 9 -4.34 23.27 2.22
N LYS A 10 -4.64 22.06 2.68
CA LYS A 10 -5.03 21.84 4.07
C LYS A 10 -3.74 21.70 4.88
N PRO A 11 -3.48 22.58 5.86
CA PRO A 11 -2.41 22.31 6.81
C PRO A 11 -2.73 21.02 7.56
N VAL A 12 -1.74 20.15 7.71
CA VAL A 12 -1.81 18.90 8.47
C VAL A 12 -0.73 18.92 9.53
N ASP A 13 -1.03 18.34 10.69
CA ASP A 13 -0.02 18.16 11.72
C ASP A 13 0.96 17.05 11.32
N ILE A 14 2.26 17.35 11.42
CA ILE A 14 3.30 16.43 10.96
C ILE A 14 3.39 15.18 11.83
N GLU A 15 3.17 15.28 13.14
CA GLU A 15 3.24 14.15 14.06
C GLU A 15 2.08 13.18 13.79
N GLU A 16 0.88 13.73 13.63
CA GLU A 16 -0.32 12.95 13.28
C GLU A 16 -0.16 12.25 11.91
N GLU A 17 0.28 12.98 10.89
CA GLU A 17 0.41 12.45 9.53
C GLU A 17 1.50 11.39 9.43
N MET A 18 2.63 11.57 10.13
CA MET A 18 3.71 10.58 10.18
C MET A 18 3.26 9.28 10.85
N LYS A 19 2.55 9.36 11.97
CA LYS A 19 2.01 8.18 12.66
C LYS A 19 1.03 7.42 11.79
N LYS A 20 0.13 8.14 11.11
CA LYS A 20 -0.86 7.56 10.21
C LYS A 20 -0.18 6.89 9.01
N SER A 21 0.69 7.60 8.32
CA SER A 21 1.43 7.08 7.16
C SER A 21 2.26 5.84 7.51
N TYR A 22 2.89 5.85 8.69
CA TYR A 22 3.64 4.70 9.19
C TYR A 22 2.73 3.49 9.43
N LEU A 23 1.57 3.69 10.06
CA LEU A 23 0.62 2.63 10.35
C LEU A 23 0.04 2.05 9.05
N ASP A 24 -0.36 2.91 8.11
CA ASP A 24 -0.95 2.53 6.83
C ASP A 24 0.04 1.72 5.99
N TYR A 25 1.30 2.18 5.91
CA TYR A 25 2.35 1.44 5.21
C TYR A 25 2.66 0.11 5.90
N SER A 26 2.78 0.10 7.22
CA SER A 26 3.07 -1.11 8.00
C SER A 26 1.98 -2.17 7.81
N MET A 27 0.71 -1.78 7.87
CA MET A 27 -0.42 -2.68 7.65
C MET A 27 -0.39 -3.25 6.22
N SER A 28 -0.15 -2.40 5.22
CA SER A 28 0.00 -2.82 3.82
C SER A 28 1.14 -3.83 3.60
N VAL A 29 2.27 -3.63 4.27
CA VAL A 29 3.39 -4.59 4.24
C VAL A 29 2.99 -5.92 4.85
N ILE A 30 2.42 -5.90 6.07
CA ILE A 30 2.12 -7.11 6.85
C ILE A 30 1.13 -7.99 6.08
N VAL A 31 0.02 -7.41 5.63
CA VAL A 31 -1.08 -8.15 5.00
C VAL A 31 -0.81 -8.43 3.52
N GLY A 32 -0.25 -7.45 2.79
CA GLY A 32 -0.18 -7.49 1.33
C GLY A 32 1.14 -8.02 0.76
N ARG A 33 2.17 -8.22 1.59
CA ARG A 33 3.51 -8.61 1.11
C ARG A 33 4.23 -9.62 1.99
N ALA A 34 4.27 -9.41 3.30
CA ALA A 34 5.20 -10.10 4.19
C ALA A 34 4.71 -11.48 4.63
N LEU A 35 3.47 -11.57 5.12
CA LEU A 35 2.91 -12.82 5.65
C LEU A 35 2.23 -13.65 4.56
N PRO A 36 2.46 -14.97 4.52
CA PRO A 36 1.71 -15.88 3.65
C PRO A 36 0.29 -16.12 4.19
N ASP A 37 -0.64 -16.48 3.30
CA ASP A 37 -1.99 -16.89 3.69
C ASP A 37 -1.96 -18.30 4.30
N VAL A 38 -2.74 -18.54 5.36
CA VAL A 38 -2.77 -19.82 6.06
C VAL A 38 -3.38 -20.95 5.23
N ARG A 39 -4.21 -20.63 4.23
CA ARG A 39 -4.92 -21.62 3.42
C ARG A 39 -4.01 -22.33 2.42
N ASP A 40 -3.08 -21.57 1.84
CA ASP A 40 -2.21 -22.05 0.76
C ASP A 40 -0.71 -21.92 1.09
N GLY A 41 -0.33 -21.20 2.15
CA GLY A 41 1.06 -20.92 2.49
C GLY A 41 1.76 -19.98 1.51
N LEU A 42 1.03 -19.39 0.55
CA LEU A 42 1.60 -18.61 -0.54
C LEU A 42 1.57 -17.11 -0.24
N LYS A 43 2.66 -16.44 -0.59
CA LYS A 43 2.71 -14.98 -0.65
C LYS A 43 1.93 -14.47 -1.87
N PRO A 44 1.39 -13.24 -1.84
CA PRO A 44 0.63 -12.67 -2.95
C PRO A 44 1.36 -12.69 -4.31
N VAL A 45 2.69 -12.61 -4.32
CA VAL A 45 3.48 -12.68 -5.57
C VAL A 45 3.42 -14.07 -6.21
N HIS A 46 3.48 -15.14 -5.42
CA HIS A 46 3.43 -16.52 -5.95
C HIS A 46 2.07 -16.79 -6.59
N ARG A 47 0.98 -16.38 -5.93
CA ARG A 47 -0.38 -16.54 -6.45
C ARG A 47 -0.56 -15.86 -7.81
N ARG A 48 -0.02 -14.65 -7.98
CA ARG A 48 -0.07 -13.93 -9.26
C ARG A 48 0.74 -14.63 -10.36
N ILE A 49 1.92 -15.13 -10.04
CA ILE A 49 2.75 -15.87 -11.01
C ILE A 49 2.04 -17.14 -11.47
N LEU A 50 1.57 -17.96 -10.53
CA LEU A 50 0.87 -19.21 -10.86
C LEU A 50 -0.40 -18.97 -11.66
N TYR A 51 -1.16 -17.93 -11.32
CA TYR A 51 -2.35 -17.55 -12.07
C TYR A 51 -2.02 -17.09 -13.50
N ALA A 52 -0.99 -16.25 -13.67
CA ALA A 52 -0.56 -15.83 -15.00
C ALA A 52 -0.06 -17.00 -15.87
N MET A 53 0.67 -17.94 -15.27
CA MET A 53 1.10 -19.16 -15.98
C MET A 53 -0.08 -20.03 -16.41
N TYR A 54 -1.14 -20.09 -15.61
CA TYR A 54 -2.37 -20.80 -15.96
C TYR A 54 -3.14 -20.12 -17.10
N ASP A 55 -3.22 -18.79 -17.09
CA ASP A 55 -3.93 -18.00 -18.11
C ASP A 55 -3.22 -17.98 -19.48
N MET A 56 -1.90 -18.20 -19.50
CA MET A 56 -1.09 -18.27 -20.73
C MET A 56 -1.19 -19.60 -21.50
N GLY A 57 -1.90 -20.60 -20.95
CA GLY A 57 -2.03 -21.95 -21.52
C GLY A 57 -3.11 -22.04 -22.59
#